data_AF-A0A445KVK1-F1
#
_entry.id   AF-A0A445KVK1-F1
#
_cell.length_a   1.000
_cell.length_b   1.000
_cell.length_c   1.000
_cell.angle_alpha   90.00
_cell.angle_beta   90.00
_cell.angle_gamma   90.00
#
_symmetry.space_group_name_H-M   'P 1'
#
loop_
_entity.id
_entity.type
_entity.pdbx_description
1 polymer ?
#
loop_
_entity_poly.entity_id
_entity_poly.type
_entity_poly.pdbx_seq_one_letter_code
_entity_poly.pdbx_strand_id
1 'polypeptide(L)'
;MKEADEQLCEAAIKGDTKKVRSLIYSGADVTHFDGDGLNPLMHAAKHGHAPVLTLLLSVGAPWNALSPSNLSAGDYAMQEGHNETFELLLNAGIQSELILGTIARKANKNGDSGHDYLEDRVSFSEDKLMDSESKAVMMAWENPLMEAHAKAVCSGGGHVLNIGFGMGLVDSAIQRYAPASHTIVEAHPEVYERMLRSGWGQKENVKIVFGRWQDVLPQLETYDGIFFDTYGEYYEDLREFHQHLPALLKTGGIYSFFNGLCGSNAFFHVVYCHLVSLELENLGYSTQLIPLPVKDCLGEQVWEGVKQRYWQLDTYYLPVCQAIENPE
;
A
#
# COMPACT_ATOMS: atom_id res chain seq x y z
N MET A 1 -19.79 -29.34 18.59
CA MET A 1 -19.13 -28.10 18.15
C MET A 1 -17.95 -28.48 17.28
N LYS A 2 -16.81 -28.96 17.82
CA LYS A 2 -15.66 -29.41 16.99
C LYS A 2 -16.00 -30.32 15.79
N GLU A 3 -16.89 -31.30 15.96
CA GLU A 3 -17.28 -32.18 14.85
C GLU A 3 -18.05 -31.45 13.72
N ALA A 4 -18.87 -30.46 14.05
CA ALA A 4 -19.61 -29.68 13.06
C ALA A 4 -18.68 -28.71 12.29
N ASP A 5 -17.66 -28.19 12.97
CA ASP A 5 -16.67 -27.28 12.39
C ASP A 5 -15.74 -28.05 11.42
N GLU A 6 -15.28 -29.24 11.81
CA GLU A 6 -14.55 -30.16 10.92
C GLU A 6 -15.41 -30.57 9.71
N GLN A 7 -16.69 -30.89 9.92
CA GLN A 7 -17.61 -31.20 8.83
C GLN A 7 -17.84 -30.00 7.89
N LEU A 8 -17.69 -28.77 8.37
CA LEU A 8 -17.81 -27.56 7.56
C LEU A 8 -16.60 -27.42 6.62
N CYS A 9 -15.39 -27.68 7.11
CA CYS A 9 -14.19 -27.77 6.28
C CYS A 9 -14.33 -28.86 5.22
N GLU A 10 -14.75 -30.07 5.60
CA GLU A 10 -14.98 -31.15 4.63
C GLU A 10 -16.04 -30.81 3.56
N ALA A 11 -17.12 -30.14 3.96
CA ALA A 11 -18.16 -29.71 3.04
C ALA A 11 -17.65 -28.62 2.07
N ALA A 12 -16.80 -27.72 2.56
CA ALA A 12 -16.15 -26.71 1.75
C ALA A 12 -15.18 -27.33 0.73
N ILE A 13 -14.36 -28.30 1.12
CA ILE A 13 -13.49 -29.07 0.21
C ILE A 13 -14.29 -29.71 -0.93
N LYS A 14 -15.46 -30.28 -0.60
CA LYS A 14 -16.33 -30.98 -1.56
C LYS A 14 -17.21 -30.04 -2.40
N GLY A 15 -17.24 -28.74 -2.11
CA GLY A 15 -18.14 -27.80 -2.77
C GLY A 15 -19.62 -27.99 -2.42
N ASP A 16 -19.95 -28.73 -1.34
CA ASP A 16 -21.32 -29.06 -0.96
C ASP A 16 -22.01 -27.86 -0.29
N THR A 17 -22.47 -26.94 -1.13
CA THR A 17 -23.10 -25.68 -0.71
C THR A 17 -24.33 -25.92 0.17
N LYS A 18 -25.06 -27.04 -0.01
CA LYS A 18 -26.24 -27.37 0.81
C LYS A 18 -25.81 -27.79 2.21
N LYS A 19 -24.79 -28.65 2.33
CA LYS A 19 -24.26 -29.07 3.62
C LYS A 19 -23.59 -27.91 4.36
N VAL A 20 -22.78 -27.11 3.67
CA VAL A 20 -22.19 -25.86 4.22
C VAL A 20 -23.28 -24.98 4.83
N ARG A 21 -24.36 -24.72 4.08
CA ARG A 21 -25.50 -23.92 4.56
C ARG A 21 -26.15 -24.51 5.80
N SER A 22 -26.41 -25.82 5.81
CA SER A 22 -27.02 -26.51 6.94
C SER A 22 -26.15 -26.43 8.21
N LEU A 23 -24.83 -26.59 8.05
CA LEU A 23 -23.87 -26.53 9.15
C LEU A 23 -23.78 -25.12 9.74
N ILE A 24 -23.70 -24.09 8.89
CA ILE A 24 -23.72 -22.69 9.34
C ILE A 24 -25.00 -22.39 10.13
N TYR A 25 -26.17 -22.79 9.63
CA TYR A 25 -27.44 -22.59 10.36
C TYR A 25 -27.53 -23.39 11.67
N SER A 26 -26.75 -24.45 11.80
CA SER A 26 -26.64 -25.23 13.04
C SER A 26 -25.60 -24.67 14.00
N GLY A 27 -24.96 -23.55 13.66
CA GLY A 27 -23.98 -22.86 14.50
C GLY A 27 -22.53 -23.33 14.34
N ALA A 28 -22.17 -23.96 13.20
CA ALA A 28 -20.78 -24.26 12.89
C ALA A 28 -19.97 -22.96 12.73
N ASP A 29 -18.74 -22.97 13.26
CA ASP A 29 -17.85 -21.81 13.25
C ASP A 29 -17.14 -21.66 11.88
N VAL A 30 -17.48 -20.59 11.15
CA VAL A 30 -16.88 -20.28 9.84
C VAL A 30 -15.42 -19.81 9.93
N THR A 31 -14.93 -19.54 11.15
CA THR A 31 -13.55 -19.11 11.43
C THR A 31 -12.66 -20.24 11.92
N HIS A 32 -13.23 -21.45 12.09
CA HIS A 32 -12.50 -22.62 12.55
C HIS A 32 -11.34 -22.98 11.61
N PHE A 33 -10.20 -23.37 12.19
CA PHE A 33 -9.07 -23.95 11.48
C PHE A 33 -8.99 -25.45 11.79
N ASP A 34 -8.92 -26.26 10.74
CA ASP A 34 -8.80 -27.71 10.85
C ASP A 34 -7.35 -28.16 11.14
N GLY A 35 -7.13 -29.48 11.09
CA GLY A 35 -5.81 -30.09 11.31
C GLY A 35 -4.74 -29.69 10.28
N ASP A 36 -5.12 -29.22 9.09
CA ASP A 36 -4.20 -28.69 8.08
C ASP A 36 -3.90 -27.20 8.29
N GLY A 37 -4.53 -26.58 9.29
CA GLY A 37 -4.42 -25.15 9.55
C GLY A 37 -5.15 -24.31 8.51
N LEU A 38 -6.18 -24.85 7.86
CA LEU A 38 -7.02 -24.14 6.90
C LEU A 38 -8.44 -23.96 7.46
N ASN A 39 -9.05 -22.83 7.12
CA ASN A 39 -10.45 -22.59 7.43
C ASN A 39 -11.35 -22.94 6.22
N PRO A 40 -12.69 -23.01 6.41
CA PRO A 40 -13.61 -23.36 5.32
C PRO A 40 -13.47 -22.45 4.09
N LEU A 41 -13.17 -21.16 4.28
CA LEU A 41 -13.03 -20.20 3.18
C LEU A 41 -11.76 -20.49 2.35
N MET A 42 -10.65 -20.81 3.01
CA MET A 42 -9.40 -21.23 2.35
C MET A 42 -9.60 -22.52 1.55
N HIS A 43 -10.30 -23.52 2.10
CA HIS A 43 -10.63 -24.75 1.38
C HIS A 43 -11.51 -24.49 0.15
N ALA A 44 -12.55 -23.68 0.31
CA ALA A 44 -13.42 -23.30 -0.81
C ALA A 44 -12.64 -22.59 -1.92
N ALA A 45 -11.71 -21.69 -1.55
CA ALA A 45 -10.87 -20.97 -2.49
C ALA A 45 -9.85 -21.88 -3.19
N LYS A 46 -9.14 -22.72 -2.44
CA LYS A 46 -8.16 -23.69 -2.93
C LYS A 46 -8.74 -24.70 -3.93
N HIS A 47 -10.03 -25.00 -3.81
CA HIS A 47 -10.73 -25.94 -4.70
C HIS A 47 -11.68 -25.28 -5.71
N GLY A 48 -11.71 -23.94 -5.79
CA GLY A 48 -12.47 -23.20 -6.79
C GLY A 48 -13.99 -23.19 -6.58
N HIS A 49 -14.47 -23.41 -5.36
CA HIS A 49 -15.91 -23.52 -5.05
C HIS A 49 -16.56 -22.15 -4.78
N ALA A 50 -16.73 -21.36 -5.84
CA ALA A 50 -17.32 -20.01 -5.79
C ALA A 50 -18.67 -19.90 -5.04
N PRO A 51 -19.63 -20.85 -5.17
CA PRO A 51 -20.89 -20.80 -4.41
C PRO A 51 -20.71 -20.98 -2.89
N VAL A 52 -19.77 -21.82 -2.47
CA VAL A 52 -19.43 -22.00 -1.05
C VAL A 52 -18.75 -20.74 -0.53
N LEU A 53 -17.82 -20.19 -1.29
CA LEU A 53 -17.08 -18.98 -0.96
C LEU A 53 -18.02 -17.78 -0.74
N THR A 54 -18.96 -17.57 -1.67
CA THR A 54 -19.99 -16.53 -1.57
C THR A 54 -20.82 -16.68 -0.29
N LEU A 55 -21.23 -17.91 0.03
CA LEU A 55 -22.01 -18.19 1.23
C LEU A 55 -21.21 -17.89 2.51
N LEU A 56 -19.96 -18.35 2.60
CA LEU A 56 -19.10 -18.11 3.76
C LEU A 56 -18.83 -16.62 3.99
N LEU A 57 -18.50 -15.87 2.92
CA LEU A 57 -18.32 -14.42 3.01
C LEU A 57 -19.59 -13.71 3.46
N SER A 58 -20.76 -14.12 2.96
CA SER A 58 -22.05 -13.50 3.32
C SER A 58 -22.44 -13.64 4.80
N VAL A 59 -21.83 -14.60 5.51
CA VAL A 59 -22.03 -14.80 6.95
C VAL A 59 -20.84 -14.32 7.79
N GLY A 60 -19.91 -13.57 7.19
CA GLY A 60 -18.81 -12.92 7.90
C GLY A 60 -17.55 -13.77 8.06
N ALA A 61 -17.33 -14.79 7.22
CA ALA A 61 -16.03 -15.45 7.19
C ALA A 61 -14.93 -14.43 6.80
N PRO A 62 -13.81 -14.35 7.56
CA PRO A 62 -12.78 -13.35 7.35
C PRO A 62 -11.99 -13.64 6.07
N TRP A 63 -12.06 -12.73 5.10
CA TRP A 63 -11.33 -12.81 3.84
C TRP A 63 -9.80 -12.74 4.03
N ASN A 64 -9.36 -12.09 5.11
CA ASN A 64 -7.97 -11.80 5.46
C ASN A 64 -7.37 -12.75 6.51
N ALA A 65 -8.03 -13.88 6.80
CA ALA A 65 -7.43 -14.90 7.65
C ALA A 65 -6.19 -15.51 6.97
N LEU A 66 -5.19 -15.89 7.77
CA LEU A 66 -3.92 -16.45 7.30
C LEU A 66 -3.71 -17.85 7.87
N SER A 67 -3.25 -18.77 7.02
CA SER A 67 -2.81 -20.10 7.43
C SER A 67 -1.45 -20.02 8.14
N PRO A 68 -0.98 -21.11 8.78
CA PRO A 68 0.37 -21.18 9.36
C PRO A 68 1.50 -20.91 8.35
N SER A 69 1.24 -21.05 7.05
CA SER A 69 2.18 -20.71 5.96
C SER A 69 2.06 -19.26 5.48
N ASN A 70 1.33 -18.40 6.21
CA ASN A 70 1.09 -17.00 5.87
C ASN A 70 0.34 -16.80 4.53
N LEU A 71 -0.52 -17.76 4.16
CA LEU A 71 -1.35 -17.72 2.96
C LEU A 71 -2.81 -17.42 3.32
N SER A 72 -3.42 -16.49 2.60
CA SER A 72 -4.85 -16.20 2.66
C SER A 72 -5.66 -17.10 1.72
N ALA A 73 -6.99 -17.05 1.82
CA ALA A 73 -7.86 -17.70 0.84
C ALA A 73 -7.59 -17.22 -0.60
N GLY A 74 -7.26 -15.93 -0.78
CA GLY A 74 -6.94 -15.38 -2.10
C GLY A 74 -5.63 -15.88 -2.67
N ASP A 75 -4.62 -16.10 -1.81
CA ASP A 75 -3.35 -16.71 -2.22
C ASP A 75 -3.57 -18.15 -2.71
N TYR A 76 -4.40 -18.95 -2.02
CA TYR A 76 -4.75 -20.31 -2.47
C TYR A 76 -5.53 -20.31 -3.79
N ALA A 77 -6.52 -19.42 -3.97
CA ALA A 77 -7.25 -19.30 -5.23
C ALA A 77 -6.30 -18.97 -6.40
N MET A 78 -5.34 -18.06 -6.19
CA MET A 78 -4.36 -17.68 -7.20
C MET A 78 -3.40 -18.84 -7.52
N GLN A 79 -2.84 -19.50 -6.51
CA GLN A 79 -1.89 -20.62 -6.69
C GLN A 79 -2.50 -21.79 -7.48
N GLU A 80 -3.78 -22.06 -7.28
CA GLU A 80 -4.50 -23.15 -7.95
C GLU A 80 -5.20 -22.71 -9.26
N GLY A 81 -5.06 -21.43 -9.65
CA GLY A 81 -5.60 -20.89 -10.91
C GLY A 81 -7.11 -20.70 -10.94
N HIS A 82 -7.74 -20.54 -9.77
CA HIS A 82 -9.19 -20.39 -9.62
C HIS A 82 -9.61 -18.91 -9.67
N ASN A 83 -9.64 -18.35 -10.88
CA ASN A 83 -9.90 -16.92 -11.12
C ASN A 83 -11.26 -16.46 -10.58
N GLU A 84 -12.34 -17.24 -10.71
CA GLU A 84 -13.66 -16.83 -10.21
C GLU A 84 -13.67 -16.64 -8.69
N THR A 85 -13.08 -17.58 -7.94
CA THR A 85 -12.94 -17.43 -6.48
C THR A 85 -12.00 -16.30 -6.09
N PHE A 86 -10.94 -16.07 -6.87
CA PHE A 86 -10.03 -14.94 -6.66
C PHE A 86 -10.76 -13.61 -6.78
N GLU A 87 -11.52 -13.39 -7.86
CA GLU A 87 -12.28 -12.17 -8.10
C GLU A 87 -13.34 -11.94 -7.00
N LEU A 88 -14.02 -12.99 -6.54
CA LEU A 88 -14.98 -12.89 -5.44
C LEU A 88 -14.31 -12.43 -4.13
N LEU A 89 -13.13 -12.99 -3.81
CA LEU A 89 -12.37 -12.60 -2.63
C LEU A 89 -11.83 -11.17 -2.74
N LEU A 90 -11.33 -10.78 -3.91
CA LEU A 90 -10.82 -9.44 -4.17
C LEU A 90 -11.92 -8.39 -3.94
N ASN A 91 -13.10 -8.62 -4.54
CA ASN A 91 -14.25 -7.74 -4.36
C ASN A 91 -14.72 -7.67 -2.90
N ALA A 92 -14.73 -8.80 -2.19
CA ALA A 92 -15.08 -8.83 -0.77
C ALA A 92 -14.07 -8.09 0.11
N GLY A 93 -12.77 -8.21 -0.20
CA GLY A 93 -11.70 -7.47 0.46
C GLY A 93 -11.86 -5.96 0.28
N ILE A 94 -11.99 -5.50 -0.96
CA ILE A 94 -12.19 -4.07 -1.28
C ILE A 94 -13.43 -3.52 -0.58
N GLN A 95 -14.58 -4.21 -0.66
CA GLN A 95 -15.80 -3.77 0.02
C GLN A 95 -15.62 -3.68 1.54
N SER A 96 -14.96 -4.65 2.14
CA SER A 96 -14.70 -4.66 3.59
C SER A 96 -13.85 -3.47 3.99
N GLU A 97 -12.75 -3.20 3.28
CA GLU A 97 -11.85 -2.09 3.58
C GLU A 97 -12.52 -0.72 3.38
N LEU A 98 -13.33 -0.54 2.33
CA LEU A 98 -14.12 0.69 2.13
C LEU A 98 -15.08 0.97 3.30
N ILE A 99 -15.77 -0.07 3.78
CA ILE A 99 -16.71 0.03 4.90
C ILE A 99 -15.95 0.32 6.19
N LEU A 100 -14.90 -0.45 6.50
CA LEU A 100 -14.09 -0.29 7.71
C LEU A 100 -13.44 1.08 7.77
N GLY A 101 -12.84 1.53 6.66
CA GLY A 101 -12.32 2.88 6.55
C GLY A 101 -13.41 3.93 6.82
N THR A 102 -14.61 3.76 6.27
CA THR A 102 -15.73 4.71 6.51
C THR A 102 -16.12 4.78 7.98
N ILE A 103 -16.11 3.65 8.68
CA ILE A 103 -16.40 3.56 10.11
C ILE A 103 -15.27 4.22 10.91
N ALA A 104 -14.01 3.88 10.62
CA ALA A 104 -12.83 4.44 11.30
C ALA A 104 -12.81 5.98 11.18
N ARG A 105 -13.09 6.53 9.99
CA ARG A 105 -13.20 7.98 9.76
C ARG A 105 -14.28 8.65 10.60
N LYS A 106 -15.42 8.00 10.79
CA LYS A 106 -16.50 8.53 11.65
C LYS A 106 -16.10 8.52 13.12
N ALA A 107 -15.35 7.51 13.55
CA ALA A 107 -14.86 7.41 14.93
C ALA A 107 -13.74 8.42 15.24
N ASN A 108 -12.81 8.63 14.29
CA ASN A 108 -11.63 9.50 14.47
C ASN A 108 -11.91 11.01 14.42
N LYS A 109 -13.17 11.44 14.17
CA LYS A 109 -13.58 12.86 14.33
C LYS A 109 -13.43 13.41 15.75
N ASN A 110 -13.07 12.57 16.73
CA ASN A 110 -12.95 12.92 18.14
C ASN A 110 -11.51 12.96 18.69
N GLY A 111 -10.47 12.95 17.84
CA GLY A 111 -9.13 13.41 18.21
C GLY A 111 -8.09 12.31 18.45
N ASP A 112 -6.89 12.68 17.98
CA ASP A 112 -5.53 12.26 18.32
C ASP A 112 -5.22 10.76 18.35
N SER A 113 -4.48 10.30 17.34
CA SER A 113 -3.98 8.94 17.27
C SER A 113 -2.46 8.92 17.24
N GLY A 114 -1.87 8.78 18.43
CA GLY A 114 -0.62 8.05 18.63
C GLY A 114 0.69 8.80 18.35
N HIS A 115 1.75 8.21 18.91
CA HIS A 115 3.16 8.65 18.92
C HIS A 115 3.55 9.46 17.68
N ASP A 116 3.97 10.71 17.89
CA ASP A 116 4.46 11.56 16.81
C ASP A 116 5.83 11.04 16.33
N TYR A 117 5.86 10.43 15.14
CA TYR A 117 7.12 9.96 14.53
C TYR A 117 8.14 11.09 14.35
N LEU A 118 7.73 12.36 14.41
CA LEU A 118 8.63 13.51 14.38
C LEU A 118 9.45 13.67 15.67
N GLU A 119 9.04 13.05 16.78
CA GLU A 119 9.78 13.04 18.04
C GLU A 119 10.80 11.89 18.11
N ASP A 120 10.70 10.92 17.20
CA ASP A 120 11.62 9.80 17.15
C ASP A 120 13.01 10.24 16.66
N ARG A 121 14.05 9.69 17.27
CA ARG A 121 15.41 9.82 16.74
C ARG A 121 15.57 8.90 15.55
N VAL A 122 16.32 9.33 14.55
CA VAL A 122 16.66 8.49 13.41
C VAL A 122 18.16 8.23 13.35
N SER A 123 18.50 7.05 12.85
CA SER A 123 19.87 6.63 12.58
C SER A 123 20.07 6.44 11.09
N PHE A 124 21.22 6.89 10.60
CA PHE A 124 21.57 6.79 9.19
C PHE A 124 22.84 5.95 9.02
N SER A 125 22.83 5.08 8.03
CA SER A 125 24.01 4.46 7.43
C SER A 125 24.08 4.84 5.94
N GLU A 126 25.03 4.25 5.22
CA GLU A 126 25.11 4.37 3.76
C GLU A 126 23.87 3.77 3.10
N ASP A 127 23.38 2.65 3.62
CA ASP A 127 22.34 1.85 2.98
C ASP A 127 20.94 1.99 3.60
N LYS A 128 20.81 2.61 4.79
CA LYS A 128 19.57 2.59 5.58
C LYS A 128 19.34 3.88 6.36
N LEU A 129 18.08 4.26 6.44
CA LEU A 129 17.51 5.16 7.44
C LEU A 129 16.60 4.33 8.34
N MET A 130 16.79 4.43 9.66
CA MET A 130 16.01 3.68 10.64
C MET A 130 15.56 4.56 11.80
N ASP A 131 14.41 4.25 12.38
CA ASP A 131 13.91 4.89 13.59
C ASP A 131 14.63 4.42 14.86
N SER A 132 14.21 4.97 16.00
CA SER A 132 14.74 4.66 17.34
C SER A 132 14.51 3.19 17.74
N GLU A 133 13.53 2.53 17.12
CA GLU A 133 13.19 1.13 17.33
C GLU A 133 13.87 0.18 16.33
N SER A 134 14.74 0.66 15.44
CA SER A 134 15.36 -0.14 14.36
C SER A 134 14.34 -0.72 13.36
N LYS A 135 13.23 -0.02 13.15
CA LYS A 135 12.38 -0.20 11.97
C LYS A 135 12.99 0.59 10.81
N ALA A 136 12.98 -0.02 9.63
CA ALA A 136 13.44 0.65 8.43
C ALA A 136 12.45 1.76 8.04
N VAL A 137 13.01 2.93 7.75
CA VAL A 137 12.30 4.11 7.23
C VAL A 137 12.45 4.17 5.72
N MET A 138 13.69 4.07 5.23
CA MET A 138 14.04 4.02 3.81
C MET A 138 15.32 3.19 3.65
N MET A 139 15.43 2.43 2.56
CA MET A 139 16.59 1.58 2.30
C MET A 139 17.08 1.65 0.85
N ALA A 140 18.39 1.46 0.65
CA ALA A 140 19.03 1.59 -0.65
C ALA A 140 18.54 0.60 -1.73
N TRP A 141 17.91 -0.52 -1.35
CA TRP A 141 17.32 -1.46 -2.33
C TRP A 141 16.17 -0.82 -3.13
N GLU A 142 15.56 0.24 -2.60
CA GLU A 142 14.50 1.01 -3.26
C GLU A 142 15.02 1.88 -4.41
N ASN A 143 16.33 2.09 -4.56
CA ASN A 143 16.93 2.92 -5.60
C ASN A 143 16.34 2.71 -7.02
N PRO A 144 16.28 1.49 -7.58
CA PRO A 144 15.68 1.27 -8.88
C PRO A 144 14.19 1.63 -8.94
N LEU A 145 13.46 1.51 -7.83
CA LEU A 145 12.06 1.96 -7.73
C LEU A 145 11.98 3.49 -7.77
N MET A 146 12.82 4.16 -6.98
CA MET A 146 12.89 5.62 -6.92
C MET A 146 13.29 6.23 -8.27
N GLU A 147 14.20 5.58 -9.01
CA GLU A 147 14.55 5.98 -10.37
C GLU A 147 13.38 5.82 -11.35
N ALA A 148 12.59 4.75 -11.22
CA ALA A 148 11.41 4.54 -12.04
C ALA A 148 10.29 5.55 -11.72
N HIS A 149 10.10 5.88 -10.44
CA HIS A 149 9.18 6.93 -10.00
C HIS A 149 9.59 8.31 -10.52
N ALA A 150 10.86 8.68 -10.36
CA ALA A 150 11.41 9.93 -10.89
C ALA A 150 11.21 10.03 -12.40
N LYS A 151 11.47 8.95 -13.15
CA LYS A 151 11.21 8.91 -14.59
C LYS A 151 9.74 9.19 -14.94
N ALA A 152 8.81 8.64 -14.18
CA ALA A 152 7.38 8.85 -14.41
C ALA A 152 7.00 10.32 -14.15
N VAL A 153 7.28 10.84 -12.96
CA VAL A 153 6.86 12.19 -12.55
C VAL A 153 7.60 13.31 -13.30
N CYS A 154 8.81 13.06 -13.79
CA CYS A 154 9.57 14.03 -14.58
C CYS A 154 9.27 14.02 -16.09
N SER A 155 8.34 13.18 -16.57
CA SER A 155 8.10 13.05 -18.01
C SER A 155 7.66 14.35 -18.70
N GLY A 156 7.05 15.28 -17.96
CA GLY A 156 6.68 16.62 -18.42
C GLY A 156 7.79 17.69 -18.31
N GLY A 157 8.93 17.39 -17.67
CA GLY A 157 10.08 18.30 -17.51
C GLY A 157 9.86 19.60 -16.70
N GLY A 158 8.63 19.83 -16.23
CA GLY A 158 8.20 21.07 -15.59
C GLY A 158 8.52 21.15 -14.09
N HIS A 159 7.52 21.52 -13.30
CA HIS A 159 7.62 21.70 -11.85
C HIS A 159 7.30 20.38 -11.15
N VAL A 160 8.24 19.85 -10.37
CA VAL A 160 8.08 18.57 -9.67
C VAL A 160 7.99 18.80 -8.16
N LEU A 161 7.03 18.14 -7.52
CA LEU A 161 6.88 18.09 -6.06
C LEU A 161 7.27 16.71 -5.56
N ASN A 162 8.05 16.67 -4.50
CA ASN A 162 8.24 15.49 -3.67
C ASN A 162 7.69 15.77 -2.26
N ILE A 163 6.88 14.85 -1.74
CA ILE A 163 6.42 14.83 -0.35
C ILE A 163 7.12 13.68 0.37
N GLY A 164 8.05 14.01 1.27
CA GLY A 164 8.90 13.07 1.99
C GLY A 164 10.28 12.92 1.33
N PHE A 165 11.34 13.31 2.04
CA PHE A 165 12.71 13.26 1.51
C PHE A 165 13.42 11.94 1.83
N GLY A 166 13.29 11.45 3.07
CA GLY A 166 13.97 10.24 3.53
C GLY A 166 15.49 10.31 3.37
N MET A 167 16.06 9.48 2.50
CA MET A 167 17.48 9.51 2.14
C MET A 167 17.80 10.37 0.90
N GLY A 168 16.80 10.98 0.27
CA GLY A 168 16.96 11.79 -0.95
C GLY A 168 17.19 10.96 -2.21
N LEU A 169 16.77 9.69 -2.22
CA LEU A 169 16.97 8.77 -3.35
C LEU A 169 16.18 9.21 -4.58
N VAL A 170 14.87 9.43 -4.39
CA VAL A 170 13.98 9.93 -5.46
C VAL A 170 14.36 11.34 -5.87
N ASP A 171 14.70 12.21 -4.92
CA ASP A 171 15.11 13.59 -5.21
C ASP A 171 16.36 13.63 -6.07
N SER A 172 17.35 12.79 -5.74
CA SER A 172 18.57 12.66 -6.54
C SER A 172 18.27 12.16 -7.95
N ALA A 173 17.33 11.24 -8.11
CA ALA A 173 16.88 10.76 -9.41
C ALA A 173 16.12 11.84 -10.19
N ILE A 174 15.20 12.58 -9.55
CA ILE A 174 14.45 13.69 -10.13
C ILE A 174 15.41 14.75 -10.68
N GLN A 175 16.44 15.12 -9.91
CA GLN A 175 17.42 16.13 -10.32
C GLN A 175 18.21 15.76 -11.59
N ARG A 176 18.34 14.47 -11.93
CA ARG A 176 18.98 14.03 -13.19
C ARG A 176 18.16 14.38 -14.43
N TYR A 177 16.86 14.63 -14.27
CA TYR A 177 15.97 15.09 -15.34
C TYR A 177 15.93 16.62 -15.48
N ALA A 178 16.65 17.35 -14.63
CA ALA A 178 16.74 18.82 -14.65
C ALA A 178 15.37 19.53 -14.73
N PRO A 179 14.44 19.27 -13.79
CA PRO A 179 13.13 19.93 -13.79
C PRO A 179 13.28 21.45 -13.63
N ALA A 180 12.31 22.20 -14.14
CA ALA A 180 12.28 23.66 -14.03
C ALA A 180 12.32 24.12 -12.56
N SER A 181 11.60 23.43 -11.69
CA SER A 181 11.74 23.56 -10.24
C SER A 181 11.45 22.23 -9.55
N HIS A 182 12.08 22.02 -8.40
CA HIS A 182 11.88 20.85 -7.56
C HIS A 182 11.52 21.29 -6.14
N THR A 183 10.26 21.12 -5.75
CA THR A 183 9.80 21.40 -4.38
C THR A 183 9.87 20.13 -3.54
N ILE A 184 10.47 20.19 -2.37
CA ILE A 184 10.60 19.05 -1.44
C ILE A 184 9.94 19.45 -0.11
N VAL A 185 8.96 18.68 0.32
CA VAL A 185 8.37 18.79 1.66
C VAL A 185 9.01 17.75 2.56
N GLU A 186 9.58 18.18 3.69
CA GLU A 186 10.17 17.29 4.69
C GLU A 186 9.74 17.71 6.09
N ALA A 187 9.19 16.77 6.85
CA ALA A 187 8.60 17.02 8.15
C ALA A 187 9.56 16.70 9.30
N HIS A 188 10.41 15.68 9.15
CA HIS A 188 11.26 15.17 10.20
C HIS A 188 12.48 16.07 10.43
N PRO A 189 12.66 16.66 11.64
CA PRO A 189 13.71 17.63 11.91
C PRO A 189 15.13 17.13 11.60
N GLU A 190 15.47 15.89 12.01
CA GLU A 190 16.80 15.32 11.76
C GLU A 190 17.08 15.04 10.26
N VAL A 191 16.06 14.64 9.50
CA VAL A 191 16.17 14.45 8.04
C VAL A 191 16.34 15.79 7.34
N TYR A 192 15.55 16.78 7.73
CA TYR A 192 15.66 18.16 7.23
C TYR A 192 17.06 18.75 7.47
N GLU A 193 17.58 18.65 8.70
CA GLU A 193 18.92 19.11 9.05
C GLU A 193 20.01 18.42 8.22
N ARG A 194 19.88 17.10 8.00
CA ARG A 194 20.79 16.35 7.12
C ARG A 194 20.71 16.85 5.68
N MET A 195 19.51 17.02 5.14
CA MET A 195 19.28 17.52 3.79
C MET A 195 20.00 18.87 3.57
N LEU A 196 19.87 19.81 4.53
CA LEU A 196 20.57 21.10 4.47
C LEU A 196 22.10 20.95 4.49
N ARG A 197 22.64 20.10 5.38
CA ARG A 197 24.09 19.83 5.45
C ARG A 197 24.63 19.18 4.19
N SER A 198 23.82 18.39 3.50
CA SER A 198 24.16 17.71 2.25
C SER A 198 24.10 18.62 1.01
N GLY A 199 23.81 19.90 1.16
CA GLY A 199 23.88 20.85 0.04
C GLY A 199 22.56 21.09 -0.69
N TRP A 200 21.45 20.50 -0.24
CA TRP A 200 20.17 20.57 -0.97
C TRP A 200 19.58 21.98 -0.99
N GLY A 201 19.71 22.72 0.10
CA GLY A 201 19.22 24.10 0.19
C GLY A 201 19.99 25.09 -0.68
N GLN A 202 21.12 24.69 -1.26
CA GLN A 202 21.96 25.54 -2.13
C GLN A 202 21.75 25.25 -3.62
N LYS A 203 20.94 24.25 -3.99
CA LYS A 203 20.61 23.95 -5.39
C LYS A 203 19.67 25.02 -5.95
N GLU A 204 20.03 25.61 -7.09
CA GLU A 204 19.31 26.77 -7.65
C GLU A 204 17.83 26.52 -7.94
N ASN A 205 17.46 25.30 -8.38
CA ASN A 205 16.09 24.94 -8.74
C ASN A 205 15.35 24.18 -7.63
N VAL A 206 15.92 24.06 -6.42
CA VAL A 206 15.29 23.33 -5.30
C VAL A 206 14.67 24.30 -4.29
N LYS A 207 13.39 24.08 -3.96
CA LYS A 207 12.67 24.76 -2.88
C LYS A 207 12.36 23.74 -1.78
N ILE A 208 12.91 23.94 -0.60
CA ILE A 208 12.63 23.07 0.55
C ILE A 208 11.55 23.73 1.41
N VAL A 209 10.52 22.97 1.76
CA VAL A 209 9.44 23.38 2.66
C VAL A 209 9.47 22.46 3.88
N PHE A 210 9.78 23.03 5.05
CA PHE A 210 9.85 22.28 6.30
C PHE A 210 8.47 22.20 6.97
N GLY A 211 8.06 21.00 7.35
CA GLY A 211 6.81 20.73 8.07
C GLY A 211 6.04 19.56 7.49
N ARG A 212 4.99 19.15 8.19
CA ARG A 212 4.05 18.14 7.68
C ARG A 212 3.33 18.69 6.45
N TRP A 213 3.06 17.84 5.47
CA TRP A 213 2.43 18.29 4.22
C TRP A 213 1.04 18.91 4.47
N GLN A 214 0.33 18.44 5.50
CA GLN A 214 -0.95 18.96 5.97
C GLN A 214 -0.83 20.44 6.36
N ASP A 215 0.24 20.79 7.10
CA ASP A 215 0.46 22.15 7.61
C ASP A 215 0.97 23.10 6.53
N VAL A 216 1.74 22.57 5.57
CA VAL A 216 2.38 23.37 4.52
C VAL A 216 1.60 23.40 3.21
N LEU A 217 0.46 22.71 3.13
CA LEU A 217 -0.40 22.66 1.96
C LEU A 217 -0.70 24.06 1.35
N PRO A 218 -0.99 25.12 2.15
CA PRO A 218 -1.24 26.46 1.60
C PRO A 218 -0.02 27.11 0.91
N GLN A 219 1.18 26.56 1.09
CA GLN A 219 2.43 27.03 0.49
C GLN A 219 2.77 26.32 -0.83
N LEU A 220 2.04 25.23 -1.13
CA LEU A 220 2.26 24.42 -2.33
C LEU A 220 1.62 25.07 -3.56
N GLU A 221 2.26 24.83 -4.70
CA GLU A 221 1.85 25.36 -6.00
C GLU A 221 1.18 24.25 -6.82
N THR A 222 1.11 24.42 -8.15
CA THR A 222 0.68 23.36 -9.06
C THR A 222 1.88 22.74 -9.75
N TYR A 223 1.85 21.44 -9.96
CA TYR A 223 2.99 20.65 -10.40
C TYR A 223 2.66 19.79 -11.61
N ASP A 224 3.67 19.62 -12.46
CA ASP A 224 3.66 18.73 -13.62
C ASP A 224 3.96 17.28 -13.21
N GLY A 225 4.64 17.10 -12.08
CA GLY A 225 4.92 15.81 -11.46
C GLY A 225 4.80 15.87 -9.95
N ILE A 226 4.17 14.86 -9.33
CA ILE A 226 4.09 14.74 -7.87
C ILE A 226 4.51 13.33 -7.48
N PHE A 227 5.50 13.23 -6.58
CA PHE A 227 5.84 11.99 -5.88
C PHE A 227 5.48 12.10 -4.39
N PHE A 228 4.91 11.04 -3.83
CA PHE A 228 4.51 10.97 -2.41
C PHE A 228 5.10 9.72 -1.76
N ASP A 229 5.93 9.90 -0.74
CA ASP A 229 6.61 8.84 0.02
C ASP A 229 6.92 9.30 1.44
N THR A 230 5.90 9.25 2.29
CA THR A 230 6.01 9.66 3.70
C THR A 230 6.17 8.45 4.60
N TYR A 231 7.08 8.58 5.57
CA TYR A 231 7.23 7.61 6.65
C TYR A 231 6.35 7.99 7.85
N GLY A 232 5.87 6.97 8.56
CA GLY A 232 5.04 7.15 9.77
C GLY A 232 3.59 7.52 9.46
N GLU A 233 3.24 7.63 8.19
CA GLU A 233 1.89 7.91 7.71
C GLU A 233 1.19 6.60 7.30
N TYR A 234 -0.11 6.52 7.61
CA TYR A 234 -0.94 5.36 7.36
C TYR A 234 -1.72 5.54 6.05
N TYR A 235 -2.45 4.50 5.67
CA TYR A 235 -3.34 4.54 4.49
C TYR A 235 -4.23 5.79 4.43
N GLU A 236 -4.74 6.23 5.58
CA GLU A 236 -5.64 7.38 5.67
C GLU A 236 -4.97 8.70 5.27
N ASP A 237 -3.69 8.87 5.58
CA ASP A 237 -2.90 10.06 5.21
C ASP A 237 -2.66 10.11 3.70
N LEU A 238 -2.30 8.97 3.09
CA LEU A 238 -2.18 8.84 1.63
C LEU A 238 -3.50 9.20 0.94
N ARG A 239 -4.63 8.66 1.43
CA ARG A 239 -5.95 8.99 0.88
C ARG A 239 -6.32 10.45 1.10
N GLU A 240 -5.98 11.04 2.25
CA GLU A 240 -6.21 12.46 2.52
C GLU A 240 -5.43 13.32 1.52
N PHE A 241 -4.16 13.02 1.28
CA PHE A 241 -3.36 13.69 0.26
C PHE A 241 -3.99 13.57 -1.13
N HIS A 242 -4.53 12.40 -1.49
CA HIS A 242 -5.22 12.22 -2.77
C HIS A 242 -6.38 13.22 -2.98
N GLN A 243 -7.08 13.63 -1.92
CA GLN A 243 -8.16 14.63 -2.02
C GLN A 243 -7.66 16.01 -2.49
N HIS A 244 -6.36 16.28 -2.37
CA HIS A 244 -5.73 17.53 -2.77
C HIS A 244 -5.15 17.49 -4.18
N LEU A 245 -5.04 16.32 -4.81
CA LEU A 245 -4.52 16.18 -6.17
C LEU A 245 -5.23 17.08 -7.19
N PRO A 246 -6.58 17.29 -7.17
CA PRO A 246 -7.24 18.19 -8.12
C PRO A 246 -6.76 19.63 -8.05
N ALA A 247 -6.24 20.06 -6.89
CA ALA A 247 -5.70 21.41 -6.70
C ALA A 247 -4.18 21.49 -6.97
N LEU A 248 -3.46 20.38 -6.83
CA LEU A 248 -2.00 20.34 -6.89
C LEU A 248 -1.45 19.83 -8.23
N LEU A 249 -2.11 18.88 -8.88
CA LEU A 249 -1.62 18.27 -10.13
C LEU A 249 -2.21 19.00 -11.34
N LYS A 250 -1.34 19.49 -12.22
CA LYS A 250 -1.76 20.13 -13.48
C LYS A 250 -2.40 19.11 -14.43
N THR A 251 -3.24 19.60 -15.34
CA THR A 251 -3.72 18.81 -16.49
C THR A 251 -2.53 18.23 -17.26
N GLY A 252 -2.57 16.92 -17.54
CA GLY A 252 -1.47 16.19 -18.17
C GLY A 252 -0.30 15.82 -17.24
N GLY A 253 -0.32 16.29 -15.99
CA GLY A 253 0.69 15.95 -14.99
C GLY A 253 0.59 14.49 -14.54
N ILE A 254 1.68 13.99 -13.95
CA ILE A 254 1.77 12.62 -13.42
C ILE A 254 1.92 12.64 -11.90
N TYR A 255 1.05 11.90 -11.23
CA TYR A 255 1.17 11.57 -9.82
C TYR A 255 1.67 10.14 -9.65
N SER A 256 2.57 9.94 -8.69
CA SER A 256 3.07 8.64 -8.31
C SER A 256 3.35 8.62 -6.81
N PHE A 257 3.34 7.45 -6.19
CA PHE A 257 3.56 7.31 -4.75
C PHE A 257 4.27 5.99 -4.45
N PHE A 258 4.97 5.92 -3.31
CA PHE A 258 5.54 4.65 -2.85
C PHE A 258 4.41 3.69 -2.43
N ASN A 259 4.23 2.62 -3.19
CA ASN A 259 3.15 1.66 -3.02
C ASN A 259 3.57 0.52 -2.07
N GLY A 260 3.85 0.86 -0.81
CA GLY A 260 4.32 -0.07 0.23
C GLY A 260 3.22 -0.89 0.93
N LEU A 261 1.95 -0.68 0.58
CA LEU A 261 0.79 -1.22 1.31
C LEU A 261 0.78 -2.74 1.30
N CYS A 262 0.72 -3.37 2.48
CA CYS A 262 0.67 -4.83 2.62
C CYS A 262 1.82 -5.59 1.94
N GLY A 263 3.03 -5.02 1.91
CA GLY A 263 4.22 -5.60 1.26
C GLY A 263 4.68 -6.98 1.78
N SER A 264 3.98 -7.60 2.74
CA SER A 264 4.26 -8.94 3.28
C SER A 264 3.27 -10.04 2.82
N ASN A 265 2.17 -9.69 2.16
CA ASN A 265 1.19 -10.66 1.64
C ASN A 265 0.70 -10.22 0.24
N ALA A 266 0.84 -11.10 -0.75
CA ALA A 266 0.62 -10.75 -2.15
C ALA A 266 -0.85 -10.43 -2.42
N PHE A 267 -1.79 -11.25 -1.93
CA PHE A 267 -3.21 -11.02 -2.11
C PHE A 267 -3.66 -9.71 -1.45
N PHE A 268 -3.22 -9.42 -0.23
CA PHE A 268 -3.58 -8.19 0.48
C PHE A 268 -3.04 -6.95 -0.24
N HIS A 269 -1.81 -7.01 -0.76
CA HIS A 269 -1.25 -5.97 -1.60
C HIS A 269 -2.12 -5.72 -2.85
N VAL A 270 -2.59 -6.77 -3.52
CA VAL A 270 -3.50 -6.64 -4.67
C VAL A 270 -4.83 -5.99 -4.27
N VAL A 271 -5.41 -6.35 -3.11
CA VAL A 271 -6.63 -5.69 -2.59
C VAL A 271 -6.41 -4.20 -2.42
N TYR A 272 -5.31 -3.78 -1.78
CA TYR A 272 -5.02 -2.37 -1.55
C TYR A 272 -4.67 -1.61 -2.84
N CYS A 273 -3.99 -2.24 -3.80
CA CYS A 273 -3.76 -1.67 -5.13
C CYS A 273 -5.08 -1.30 -5.84
N HIS A 274 -6.07 -2.19 -5.79
CA HIS A 274 -7.39 -1.93 -6.38
C HIS A 274 -8.18 -0.90 -5.57
N LEU A 275 -8.11 -0.95 -4.24
CA LEU A 275 -8.76 0.02 -3.36
C LEU A 275 -8.29 1.44 -3.67
N VAL A 276 -6.96 1.66 -3.70
CA VAL A 276 -6.38 2.97 -4.01
C VAL A 276 -6.75 3.43 -5.41
N SER A 277 -6.68 2.53 -6.40
CA SER A 277 -7.03 2.84 -7.79
C SER A 277 -8.50 3.27 -7.91
N LEU A 278 -9.42 2.60 -7.22
CA LEU A 278 -10.85 2.94 -7.20
C LEU A 278 -11.08 4.30 -6.52
N GLU A 279 -10.40 4.60 -5.42
CA GLU A 279 -10.53 5.89 -4.74
C GLU A 279 -9.96 7.04 -5.59
N LEU A 280 -8.86 6.82 -6.31
CA LEU A 280 -8.32 7.77 -7.29
C LEU A 280 -9.25 7.95 -8.51
N GLU A 281 -9.86 6.88 -9.00
CA GLU A 281 -10.86 6.93 -10.08
C GLU A 281 -12.07 7.79 -9.69
N ASN A 282 -12.54 7.68 -8.45
CA ASN A 282 -13.60 8.54 -7.93
C ASN A 282 -13.22 10.03 -7.85
N LEU A 283 -11.91 10.33 -7.85
CA LEU A 283 -11.38 11.70 -7.94
C LEU A 283 -11.10 12.15 -9.38
N GLY A 284 -11.38 11.29 -10.37
CA GLY A 284 -11.14 11.56 -11.78
C GLY A 284 -9.73 11.23 -12.24
N TYR A 285 -9.05 10.27 -11.62
CA TYR A 285 -7.71 9.83 -12.01
C TYR A 285 -7.70 8.37 -12.46
N SER A 286 -7.02 8.09 -13.56
CA SER A 286 -6.64 6.73 -13.95
C SER A 286 -5.38 6.31 -13.19
N THR A 287 -5.25 5.02 -12.88
CA THR A 287 -4.06 4.44 -12.25
C THR A 287 -3.55 3.28 -13.07
N GLN A 288 -2.32 3.39 -13.58
CA GLN A 288 -1.59 2.29 -14.18
C GLN A 288 -0.60 1.71 -13.16
N LEU A 289 -0.67 0.40 -12.93
CA LEU A 289 0.25 -0.32 -12.06
C LEU A 289 1.31 -1.05 -12.90
N ILE A 290 2.53 -0.52 -12.94
CA ILE A 290 3.64 -1.06 -13.72
C ILE A 290 4.41 -2.07 -12.87
N PRO A 291 4.47 -3.37 -13.24
CA PRO A 291 5.20 -4.37 -12.46
C PRO A 291 6.71 -4.19 -12.61
N LEU A 292 7.41 -4.11 -11.48
CA LEU A 292 8.86 -4.04 -11.37
C LEU A 292 9.36 -5.23 -10.54
N PRO A 293 10.04 -6.22 -11.13
CA PRO A 293 10.64 -7.32 -10.38
C PRO A 293 11.70 -6.79 -9.41
N VAL A 294 11.59 -7.17 -8.14
CA VAL A 294 12.48 -6.74 -7.04
C VAL A 294 13.14 -7.91 -6.31
N LYS A 295 12.77 -9.16 -6.63
CA LYS A 295 13.28 -10.37 -5.98
C LYS A 295 14.80 -10.38 -5.80
N ASP A 296 15.54 -10.00 -6.83
CA ASP A 296 17.01 -10.02 -6.83
C ASP A 296 17.61 -8.92 -5.94
N CYS A 297 16.82 -7.93 -5.54
CA CYS A 297 17.21 -6.81 -4.67
C CYS A 297 16.92 -7.06 -3.19
N LEU A 298 16.29 -8.18 -2.81
CA LEU A 298 15.75 -8.44 -1.46
C LEU A 298 16.51 -9.53 -0.67
N GLY A 299 17.78 -9.75 -0.99
CA GLY A 299 18.63 -10.75 -0.31
C GLY A 299 18.72 -10.54 1.20
N GLU A 300 19.00 -11.61 1.97
CA GLU A 300 18.96 -11.55 3.45
C GLU A 300 19.85 -10.46 4.06
N GLN A 301 20.99 -10.17 3.44
CA GLN A 301 21.94 -9.13 3.86
C GLN A 301 21.32 -7.73 3.90
N VAL A 302 20.37 -7.45 3.00
CA VAL A 302 19.63 -6.18 2.95
C VAL A 302 18.92 -5.94 4.29
N TRP A 303 18.41 -6.99 4.92
CA TRP A 303 17.61 -6.92 6.13
C TRP A 303 18.42 -7.04 7.43
N GLU A 304 19.74 -7.15 7.36
CA GLU A 304 20.59 -7.27 8.55
C GLU A 304 20.42 -6.04 9.48
N GLY A 305 20.09 -6.27 10.75
CA GLY A 305 19.82 -5.21 11.72
C GLY A 305 18.45 -4.56 11.63
N VAL A 306 17.62 -4.92 10.63
CA VAL A 306 16.23 -4.44 10.51
C VAL A 306 15.31 -5.39 11.27
N LYS A 307 14.54 -4.87 12.24
CA LYS A 307 13.66 -5.72 13.06
C LYS A 307 12.51 -6.36 12.28
N GLN A 308 11.95 -5.64 11.31
CA GLN A 308 10.79 -6.09 10.54
C GLN A 308 10.96 -5.72 9.07
N ARG A 309 10.83 -6.71 8.19
CA ARG A 309 10.82 -6.50 6.74
C ARG A 309 9.47 -5.91 6.35
N TYR A 310 9.47 -4.66 5.87
CA TYR A 310 8.26 -4.01 5.35
C TYR A 310 7.90 -4.49 3.93
N TRP A 311 8.84 -5.14 3.24
CA TRP A 311 8.63 -5.68 1.90
C TRP A 311 9.19 -7.10 1.75
N GLN A 312 8.39 -8.00 1.18
CA GLN A 312 8.70 -9.42 0.99
C GLN A 312 8.18 -9.98 -0.35
N LEU A 313 7.56 -9.14 -1.19
CA LEU A 313 7.02 -9.57 -2.48
C LEU A 313 8.09 -9.54 -3.57
N ASP A 314 8.00 -10.48 -4.52
CA ASP A 314 8.93 -10.57 -5.66
C ASP A 314 8.77 -9.43 -6.67
N THR A 315 7.63 -8.75 -6.68
CA THR A 315 7.26 -7.69 -7.64
C THR A 315 6.69 -6.50 -6.91
N TYR A 316 7.23 -5.32 -7.18
CA TYR A 316 6.66 -4.02 -6.80
C TYR A 316 5.78 -3.50 -7.93
N TYR A 317 4.62 -2.92 -7.61
CA TYR A 317 3.74 -2.32 -8.60
C TYR A 317 3.84 -0.80 -8.51
N LEU A 318 4.51 -0.18 -9.47
CA LEU A 318 4.69 1.27 -9.55
C LEU A 318 3.40 1.94 -10.05
N PRO A 319 2.73 2.77 -9.22
CA PRO A 319 1.56 3.52 -9.64
C PRO A 319 1.93 4.73 -10.51
N VAL A 320 1.36 4.84 -11.70
CA VAL A 320 1.38 6.04 -12.54
C VAL A 320 -0.05 6.53 -12.65
N CYS A 321 -0.34 7.69 -12.08
CA CYS A 321 -1.68 8.24 -12.00
C CYS A 321 -1.78 9.53 -12.82
N GLN A 322 -2.85 9.66 -13.61
CA GLN A 322 -3.11 10.82 -14.46
C GLN A 322 -4.59 11.16 -14.45
N ALA A 323 -4.92 12.44 -14.54
CA ALA A 323 -6.30 12.90 -14.66
C ALA A 323 -6.95 12.27 -15.90
N ILE A 324 -8.16 11.73 -15.74
CA ILE A 324 -8.97 11.19 -16.84
C ILE A 324 -9.44 12.38 -17.66
N GLU A 325 -8.96 12.48 -18.90
CA GLU A 325 -9.52 13.42 -19.85
C GLU A 325 -10.94 12.99 -20.19
N ASN A 326 -11.94 13.82 -19.86
CA ASN A 326 -13.28 13.61 -20.37
C ASN A 326 -13.22 13.73 -21.90
N PRO A 327 -13.60 12.70 -22.67
CA PRO A 327 -13.74 12.88 -24.10
C PRO A 327 -14.81 13.96 -24.34
N GLU A 328 -14.43 15.02 -25.06
CA GLU A 328 -15.34 16.05 -25.57
C GLU A 328 -16.51 15.45 -26.36
#